data_AF-A0A968T514-F1
#
_entry.id   AF-A0A968T514-F1
#
_cell.length_a   1.000
_cell.length_b   1.000
_cell.length_c   1.000
_cell.angle_alpha   90.00
_cell.angle_beta   90.00
_cell.angle_gamma   90.00
#
_symmetry.space_group_name_H-M   'P 1'
#
loop_
_entity.id
_entity.type
_entity.pdbx_description
1 polymer ?
#
loop_
_entity_poly.entity_id
_entity_poly.type
_entity_poly.pdbx_seq_one_letter_code
_entity_poly.pdbx_strand_id
1 'polypeptide(L)'
;MPAQKEIEKIAGLINKAIRGKKSPLLVAICGGTSTGKSTMVSLPLAEKLGKEKCTLIELDNFQKGRDSKQMYSAPFWYDNPDYFEVNECAKAIGKLSENGKTEFPVYDYKAGRQTGSKLMEARKVIIYEGLFAGHGMLGEMADMVIYVESFTYARLLRRMYRNMNERYKADPLAAFKNFFTTLHAHNHLISPQKLNASYIVHTSYNFDQTIQRFHLQKSETGYPEFEFNYRLNSNTSIGIYERSGTPHFAISHQNNVYLDFGINDELAEKTRFIDFGSC
;
A
#
# COMPACT_ATOMS: atom_id res chain seq x y z
N MET A 1 18.58 5.01 -1.17
CA MET A 1 17.66 3.92 -1.58
C MET A 1 17.11 4.20 -2.98
N PRO A 2 16.77 3.19 -3.80
CA PRO A 2 16.30 3.37 -5.18
C PRO A 2 15.22 4.44 -5.35
N ALA A 3 14.20 4.41 -4.48
CA ALA A 3 13.11 5.38 -4.48
C ALA A 3 13.56 6.85 -4.34
N GLN A 4 14.67 7.15 -3.63
CA GLN A 4 15.10 8.52 -3.40
C GLN A 4 15.60 9.20 -4.68
N LYS A 5 16.37 8.47 -5.51
CA LYS A 5 16.81 8.99 -6.81
C LYS A 5 15.62 9.19 -7.76
N GLU A 6 14.65 8.29 -7.71
CA GLU A 6 13.41 8.41 -8.50
C GLU A 6 12.58 9.62 -8.06
N ILE A 7 12.43 9.84 -6.74
CA ILE A 7 11.76 11.03 -6.18
C ILE A 7 12.42 12.32 -6.66
N GLU A 8 13.75 12.40 -6.67
CA GLU A 8 14.46 13.59 -7.15
C GLU A 8 14.18 13.88 -8.63
N LYS A 9 14.19 12.83 -9.45
CA LYS A 9 13.86 12.94 -10.87
C LYS A 9 12.42 13.39 -11.08
N ILE A 10 11.46 12.77 -10.40
CA ILE A 10 10.03 13.13 -10.46
C ILE A 10 9.82 14.56 -9.99
N ALA A 11 10.43 14.96 -8.88
CA ALA A 11 10.35 16.33 -8.37
C ALA A 11 10.90 17.35 -9.38
N GLY A 12 11.98 17.00 -10.10
CA GLY A 12 12.50 17.82 -11.21
C GLY A 12 11.50 17.98 -12.35
N LEU A 13 10.84 16.89 -12.76
CA LEU A 13 9.80 16.92 -13.80
C LEU A 13 8.59 17.77 -13.38
N ILE A 14 8.11 17.60 -12.14
CA ILE A 14 7.01 18.38 -11.58
C ILE A 14 7.39 19.86 -11.51
N ASN A 15 8.59 20.20 -11.01
CA ASN A 15 9.05 21.58 -10.95
C ASN A 15 9.15 22.24 -12.33
N LYS A 16 9.46 21.47 -13.39
CA LYS A 16 9.42 21.97 -14.76
C LYS A 16 7.97 22.19 -15.23
N ALA A 17 7.07 21.25 -14.95
CA ALA A 17 5.66 21.32 -15.35
C ALA A 17 4.91 22.50 -14.72
N ILE A 18 5.18 22.82 -13.44
CA ILE A 18 4.47 23.90 -12.74
C ILE A 18 4.89 25.31 -13.19
N ARG A 19 6.06 25.51 -13.82
CA ARG A 19 6.58 26.85 -14.18
C ARG A 19 5.70 27.62 -15.18
N GLY A 20 4.87 26.91 -15.95
CA GLY A 20 3.95 27.52 -16.93
C GLY A 20 2.47 27.24 -16.65
N LYS A 21 2.14 26.51 -15.58
CA LYS A 21 0.76 26.08 -15.30
C LYS A 21 0.06 27.09 -14.40
N LYS A 22 -1.10 27.60 -14.85
CA LYS A 22 -1.94 28.52 -14.06
C LYS A 22 -2.77 27.77 -13.00
N SER A 23 -3.26 26.58 -13.33
CA SER A 23 -3.95 25.69 -12.40
C SER A 23 -2.98 24.78 -11.64
N PRO A 24 -3.40 24.19 -10.50
CA PRO A 24 -2.62 23.17 -9.81
C PRO A 24 -2.24 22.00 -10.74
N LEU A 25 -1.03 21.47 -10.58
CA LEU A 25 -0.62 20.22 -11.23
C LEU A 25 -1.22 19.04 -10.46
N LEU A 26 -1.94 18.16 -11.16
CA LEU A 26 -2.61 16.99 -10.60
C LEU A 26 -1.71 15.75 -10.73
N VAL A 27 -1.30 15.17 -9.60
CA VAL A 27 -0.42 14.01 -9.56
C VAL A 27 -1.13 12.85 -8.88
N ALA A 28 -1.40 11.78 -9.62
CA ALA A 28 -1.94 10.54 -9.11
C ALA A 28 -0.81 9.62 -8.64
N ILE A 29 -0.88 9.10 -7.41
CA ILE A 29 0.03 8.05 -6.93
C ILE A 29 -0.77 6.79 -6.62
N CYS A 30 -0.61 5.77 -7.46
CA CYS A 30 -1.35 4.51 -7.39
C CYS A 30 -0.44 3.31 -7.17
N GLY A 31 -1.03 2.15 -6.88
CA GLY A 31 -0.31 0.90 -6.65
C GLY A 31 -0.90 0.06 -5.53
N GLY A 32 -0.42 -1.18 -5.45
CA GLY A 32 -0.92 -2.19 -4.51
C GLY A 32 -0.90 -1.74 -3.05
N THR A 33 -1.72 -2.41 -2.23
CA THR A 33 -1.61 -2.28 -0.78
C THR A 33 -0.19 -2.61 -0.31
N SER A 34 0.30 -1.86 0.68
CA SER A 34 1.63 -2.04 1.27
C SER A 34 2.82 -1.92 0.29
N THR A 35 2.67 -1.22 -0.84
CA THR A 35 3.81 -0.89 -1.73
C THR A 35 4.62 0.32 -1.27
N GLY A 36 4.15 1.06 -0.25
CA GLY A 36 4.85 2.24 0.27
C GLY A 36 4.47 3.56 -0.40
N LYS A 37 3.34 3.63 -1.12
CA LYS A 37 2.82 4.87 -1.75
C LYS A 37 2.92 6.10 -0.85
N SER A 38 2.28 6.05 0.32
CA SER A 38 2.23 7.17 1.25
C SER A 38 3.62 7.50 1.80
N THR A 39 4.27 6.51 2.42
CA THR A 39 5.45 6.71 3.27
C THR A 39 6.77 6.80 2.50
N MET A 40 6.86 6.20 1.32
CA MET A 40 8.08 6.13 0.52
C MET A 40 8.01 6.95 -0.77
N VAL A 41 6.83 7.46 -1.15
CA VAL A 41 6.66 8.22 -2.40
C VAL A 41 5.94 9.54 -2.17
N SER A 42 4.67 9.57 -1.77
CA SER A 42 3.88 10.81 -1.70
C SER A 42 4.43 11.80 -0.67
N LEU A 43 4.73 11.35 0.55
CA LEU A 43 5.29 12.20 1.60
C LEU A 43 6.71 12.71 1.24
N PRO A 44 7.67 11.85 0.84
CA PRO A 44 8.99 12.34 0.39
C PRO A 44 8.94 13.23 -0.84
N LEU A 45 8.01 12.97 -1.78
CA LEU A 45 7.84 13.81 -2.96
C LEU A 45 7.33 15.20 -2.58
N ALA A 46 6.33 15.28 -1.71
CA ALA A 46 5.85 16.55 -1.17
C ALA A 46 6.95 17.30 -0.40
N GLU A 47 7.77 16.58 0.37
CA GLU A 47 8.96 17.15 1.03
C GLU A 47 9.95 17.74 0.03
N LYS A 48 10.28 17.01 -1.02
CA LYS A 48 11.23 17.46 -2.05
C LYS A 48 10.71 18.65 -2.85
N LEU A 49 9.40 18.75 -3.07
CA LEU A 49 8.75 19.87 -3.76
C LEU A 49 8.60 21.13 -2.87
N GLY A 50 8.57 20.92 -1.55
CA GLY A 50 8.14 21.89 -0.54
C GLY A 50 6.71 21.59 -0.11
N LYS A 51 6.51 21.20 1.15
CA LYS A 51 5.21 20.78 1.70
C LYS A 51 4.15 21.87 1.51
N GLU A 52 4.54 23.13 1.62
CA GLU A 52 3.70 24.32 1.45
C GLU A 52 3.15 24.47 0.02
N LYS A 53 3.79 23.86 -0.97
CA LYS A 53 3.34 23.86 -2.37
C LYS A 53 2.45 22.68 -2.72
N CYS A 54 2.24 21.74 -1.78
CA CYS A 54 1.55 20.49 -2.03
C CYS A 54 0.26 20.39 -1.21
N THR A 55 -0.81 19.95 -1.84
CA THR A 55 -2.00 19.42 -1.16
C THR A 55 -1.96 17.91 -1.28
N LEU A 56 -1.99 17.18 -0.15
CA LEU A 56 -2.04 15.72 -0.13
C LEU A 56 -3.47 15.25 0.11
N ILE A 57 -3.93 14.31 -0.71
CA ILE A 57 -5.28 13.73 -0.64
C ILE A 57 -5.17 12.21 -0.60
N GLU A 58 -5.77 11.60 0.41
CA GLU A 58 -5.83 10.15 0.55
C GLU A 58 -7.19 9.65 0.07
N LEU A 59 -7.20 8.88 -1.02
CA LEU A 59 -8.43 8.31 -1.60
C LEU A 59 -9.13 7.35 -0.65
N ASP A 60 -8.39 6.76 0.29
CA ASP A 60 -8.96 5.85 1.28
C ASP A 60 -10.01 6.57 2.15
N ASN A 61 -10.01 7.91 2.22
CA ASN A 61 -11.07 8.68 2.87
C ASN A 61 -12.43 8.63 2.14
N PHE A 62 -12.44 8.28 0.86
CA PHE A 62 -13.65 8.07 0.06
C PHE A 62 -14.10 6.60 0.08
N GLN A 63 -13.60 5.80 1.01
CA GLN A 63 -14.12 4.46 1.23
C GLN A 63 -15.57 4.56 1.76
N LYS A 64 -16.45 3.71 1.21
CA LYS A 64 -17.81 3.55 1.70
C LYS A 64 -17.80 2.91 3.10
N GLY A 65 -18.70 3.35 3.98
CA GLY A 65 -18.80 2.78 5.33
C GLY A 65 -19.17 1.29 5.32
N ARG A 66 -18.77 0.57 6.37
CA ARG A 66 -19.06 -0.86 6.57
C ARG A 66 -20.55 -1.18 6.67
N ASP A 67 -21.37 -0.18 6.99
CA ASP A 67 -22.83 -0.29 7.05
C ASP A 67 -23.48 -0.26 5.65
N SER A 68 -22.70 -0.01 4.59
CA SER A 68 -23.22 -0.04 3.22
C SER A 68 -23.61 -1.46 2.81
N LYS A 69 -24.85 -1.64 2.33
CA LYS A 69 -25.45 -2.93 1.91
C LYS A 69 -24.60 -3.71 0.89
N GLN A 70 -23.65 -3.06 0.22
CA GLN A 70 -22.78 -3.63 -0.81
C GLN A 70 -21.66 -4.53 -0.23
N MET A 71 -21.40 -4.47 1.08
CA MET A 71 -20.36 -5.29 1.73
C MET A 71 -20.74 -6.76 1.92
N TYR A 72 -22.02 -7.12 1.80
CA TYR A 72 -22.53 -8.44 2.14
C TYR A 72 -22.66 -9.43 0.96
N SER A 73 -22.48 -9.00 -0.29
CA SER A 73 -22.84 -9.83 -1.46
C SER A 73 -21.67 -10.41 -2.27
N ALA A 74 -20.41 -10.08 -1.95
CA ALA A 74 -19.25 -10.62 -2.67
C ALA A 74 -18.21 -11.21 -1.72
N PRO A 75 -17.62 -12.38 -2.02
CA PRO A 75 -16.56 -12.96 -1.20
C PRO A 75 -15.36 -12.01 -1.15
N PHE A 76 -15.17 -11.33 -0.03
CA PHE A 76 -13.89 -10.76 0.44
C PHE A 76 -13.02 -9.97 -0.56
N TRP A 77 -13.57 -8.97 -1.25
CA TRP A 77 -12.76 -8.02 -2.03
C TRP A 77 -12.70 -6.66 -1.35
N TYR A 78 -11.96 -6.52 -0.23
CA TYR A 78 -11.70 -5.21 0.39
C TYR A 78 -11.12 -4.16 -0.59
N ASP A 79 -10.52 -4.64 -1.67
CA ASP A 79 -9.91 -3.85 -2.74
C ASP A 79 -10.79 -3.87 -4.02
N ASN A 80 -12.12 -4.01 -3.93
CA ASN A 80 -13.03 -3.79 -5.07
C ASN A 80 -13.27 -2.26 -5.24
N PRO A 81 -13.12 -1.70 -6.47
CA PRO A 81 -13.45 -0.32 -6.78
C PRO A 81 -14.81 0.15 -6.26
N ASP A 82 -15.82 -0.74 -6.23
CA ASP A 82 -17.18 -0.42 -5.76
C ASP A 82 -17.22 -0.01 -4.28
N TYR A 83 -16.20 -0.34 -3.48
CA TYR A 83 -16.07 0.13 -2.10
C TYR A 83 -15.51 1.54 -1.98
N PHE A 84 -15.09 2.15 -3.09
CA PHE A 84 -14.53 3.49 -3.11
C PHE A 84 -15.43 4.40 -3.94
N GLU A 85 -15.73 5.58 -3.42
CA GLU A 85 -16.47 6.61 -4.15
C GLU A 85 -15.54 7.36 -5.10
N VAL A 86 -14.94 6.63 -6.06
CA VAL A 86 -13.93 7.14 -7.03
C VAL A 86 -14.44 8.37 -7.78
N ASN A 87 -15.70 8.35 -8.23
CA ASN A 87 -16.31 9.46 -8.95
C ASN A 87 -16.52 10.69 -8.06
N GLU A 88 -16.89 10.52 -6.79
CA GLU A 88 -17.03 11.63 -5.85
C GLU A 88 -15.66 12.21 -5.47
N CYS A 89 -14.62 11.35 -5.37
CA CYS A 89 -13.25 11.79 -5.21
C CYS A 89 -12.79 12.64 -6.40
N ALA A 90 -13.02 12.19 -7.63
CA ALA A 90 -12.67 12.94 -8.84
C ALA A 90 -13.37 14.30 -8.89
N LYS A 91 -14.68 14.35 -8.58
CA LYS A 91 -15.45 15.61 -8.48
C LYS A 91 -14.87 16.54 -7.41
N ALA A 92 -14.52 16.02 -6.23
CA ALA A 92 -13.97 16.83 -5.14
C ALA A 92 -12.59 17.41 -5.51
N ILE A 93 -11.72 16.63 -6.16
CA ILE A 93 -10.41 17.11 -6.62
C ILE A 93 -10.57 18.14 -7.75
N GLY A 94 -11.50 17.93 -8.68
CA GLY A 94 -11.85 18.90 -9.72
C GLY A 94 -12.29 20.24 -9.12
N LYS A 95 -13.26 20.21 -8.19
CA LYS A 95 -13.71 21.41 -7.46
C LYS A 95 -12.58 22.08 -6.69
N LEU A 96 -11.69 21.31 -6.05
CA LEU A 96 -10.53 21.86 -5.36
C LEU A 96 -9.59 22.59 -6.33
N SER A 97 -9.31 21.99 -7.48
CA SER A 97 -8.45 22.56 -8.53
C SER A 97 -9.04 23.86 -9.11
N GLU A 98 -10.35 23.91 -9.31
CA GLU A 98 -11.06 25.06 -9.91
C GLU A 98 -11.33 26.18 -8.90
N ASN A 99 -11.86 25.85 -7.72
CA ASN A 99 -12.35 26.82 -6.74
C ASN A 99 -11.29 27.19 -5.69
N GLY A 100 -10.15 26.50 -5.67
CA GLY A 100 -9.06 26.72 -4.73
C GLY A 100 -9.29 26.17 -3.32
N LYS A 101 -10.52 25.79 -2.96
CA LYS A 101 -10.84 25.08 -1.70
C LYS A 101 -12.07 24.20 -1.84
N THR A 102 -12.11 23.08 -1.14
CA THR A 102 -13.24 22.12 -1.14
C THR A 102 -13.17 21.23 0.10
N GLU A 103 -14.33 20.75 0.55
CA GLU A 103 -14.42 19.77 1.62
C GLU A 103 -14.13 18.35 1.15
N PHE A 104 -13.32 17.63 1.92
CA PHE A 104 -13.01 16.22 1.70
C PHE A 104 -13.51 15.41 2.89
N PRO A 105 -14.04 14.18 2.69
CA PRO A 105 -14.45 13.34 3.79
C PRO A 105 -13.26 12.96 4.68
N VAL A 106 -13.54 12.66 5.94
CA VAL A 106 -12.60 12.05 6.88
C VAL A 106 -13.12 10.65 7.21
N TYR A 107 -12.29 9.63 6.97
CA TYR A 107 -12.67 8.25 7.25
C TYR A 107 -12.02 7.76 8.55
N ASP A 108 -12.85 7.24 9.44
CA ASP A 108 -12.39 6.60 10.67
C ASP A 108 -12.28 5.09 10.45
N TYR A 109 -11.06 4.57 10.39
CA TYR A 109 -10.81 3.13 10.21
C TYR A 109 -11.25 2.26 11.38
N LYS A 110 -11.29 2.81 12.60
CA LYS A 110 -11.77 2.10 13.80
C LYS A 110 -13.29 1.96 13.73
N ALA A 111 -13.97 3.07 13.43
CA ALA A 111 -15.43 3.07 13.26
C ALA A 111 -15.86 2.40 11.94
N GLY A 112 -14.97 2.33 10.94
CA GLY A 112 -15.27 1.77 9.62
C GLY A 112 -16.27 2.62 8.82
N ARG A 113 -16.24 3.94 8.96
CA ARG A 113 -17.14 4.87 8.26
C ARG A 113 -16.57 6.28 8.18
N GLN A 114 -17.13 7.11 7.31
CA GLN A 114 -16.87 8.55 7.28
C GLN A 114 -17.46 9.21 8.54
N THR A 115 -16.70 10.10 9.17
CA THR A 115 -17.08 10.76 10.44
C THR A 115 -17.21 12.27 10.33
N GLY A 116 -16.91 12.84 9.17
CA GLY A 116 -17.05 14.27 8.92
C GLY A 116 -16.33 14.68 7.63
N SER A 117 -16.10 15.99 7.49
CA SER A 117 -15.33 16.55 6.40
C SER A 117 -14.23 17.50 6.91
N LYS A 118 -13.22 17.72 6.08
CA LYS A 118 -12.14 18.66 6.30
C LYS A 118 -12.03 19.59 5.10
N LEU A 119 -12.02 20.90 5.34
CA LEU A 119 -11.74 21.88 4.31
C LEU A 119 -10.27 21.77 3.89
N MET A 120 -10.05 21.57 2.59
CA MET A 120 -8.74 21.49 1.97
C MET A 120 -8.56 22.69 1.02
N GLU A 121 -7.35 23.22 0.96
CA GLU A 121 -6.97 24.28 0.02
C GLU A 121 -6.06 23.72 -1.07
N ALA A 122 -6.26 24.19 -2.29
CA ALA A 122 -5.41 23.87 -3.41
C ALA A 122 -4.06 24.58 -3.28
N ARG A 123 -2.99 23.83 -3.48
CA ARG A 123 -1.63 24.37 -3.65
C ARG A 123 -1.18 24.18 -5.09
N LYS A 124 0.08 24.53 -5.38
CA LYS A 124 0.64 24.44 -6.74
C LYS A 124 0.63 23.01 -7.30
N VAL A 125 0.71 22.01 -6.42
CA VAL A 125 0.63 20.60 -6.76
C VAL A 125 -0.43 19.95 -5.87
N ILE A 126 -1.38 19.24 -6.46
CA ILE A 126 -2.32 18.39 -5.73
C ILE A 126 -1.88 16.95 -5.99
N ILE A 127 -1.42 16.27 -4.95
CA ILE A 127 -1.02 14.87 -4.98
C ILE A 127 -2.13 14.07 -4.33
N TYR A 128 -2.75 13.18 -5.07
CA TYR A 128 -3.76 12.27 -4.54
C TYR A 128 -3.28 10.83 -4.68
N GLU A 129 -3.43 10.05 -3.61
CA GLU A 129 -2.89 8.71 -3.54
C GLU A 129 -3.89 7.68 -3.04
N GLY A 130 -3.78 6.47 -3.55
CA GLY A 130 -4.65 5.36 -3.17
C GLY A 130 -4.55 4.17 -4.13
N LEU A 131 -5.35 3.14 -3.88
CA LEU A 131 -5.37 1.94 -4.72
C LEU A 131 -5.78 2.26 -6.18
N PHE A 132 -6.74 3.17 -6.35
CA PHE A 132 -7.39 3.48 -7.63
C PHE A 132 -7.07 4.89 -8.17
N ALA A 133 -6.00 5.53 -7.70
CA ALA A 133 -5.68 6.90 -8.13
C ALA A 133 -5.36 7.01 -9.63
N GLY A 134 -4.89 5.94 -10.28
CA GLY A 134 -4.66 5.91 -11.72
C GLY A 134 -5.81 5.31 -12.53
N HIS A 135 -6.99 5.09 -11.92
CA HIS A 135 -8.11 4.40 -12.54
C HIS A 135 -9.22 5.37 -12.99
N GLY A 136 -9.81 5.10 -14.16
CA GLY A 136 -10.94 5.84 -14.71
C GLY A 136 -10.71 7.36 -14.73
N MET A 137 -11.72 8.12 -14.34
CA MET A 137 -11.68 9.59 -14.34
C MET A 137 -10.53 10.17 -13.50
N LEU A 138 -10.13 9.50 -12.40
CA LEU A 138 -8.99 9.95 -11.59
C LEU A 138 -7.69 9.86 -12.38
N GLY A 139 -7.46 8.75 -13.09
CA GLY A 139 -6.29 8.62 -13.95
C GLY A 139 -6.32 9.61 -15.13
N GLU A 140 -7.48 9.78 -15.77
CA GLU A 140 -7.66 10.64 -16.94
C GLU A 140 -7.45 12.13 -16.64
N MET A 141 -7.84 12.59 -15.44
CA MET A 141 -7.64 13.99 -15.04
C MET A 141 -6.23 14.28 -14.52
N ALA A 142 -5.40 13.26 -14.28
CA ALA A 142 -4.04 13.45 -13.80
C ALA A 142 -3.15 14.09 -14.87
N ASP A 143 -2.33 15.07 -14.49
CA ASP A 143 -1.22 15.52 -15.34
C ASP A 143 -0.06 14.51 -15.33
N MET A 144 0.06 13.71 -14.25
CA MET A 144 1.07 12.68 -14.09
C MET A 144 0.52 11.53 -13.24
N VAL A 145 0.64 10.31 -13.75
CA VAL A 145 0.32 9.09 -13.00
C VAL A 145 1.62 8.39 -12.59
N ILE A 146 1.81 8.20 -11.29
CA ILE A 146 2.95 7.48 -10.72
C ILE A 146 2.44 6.15 -10.17
N TYR A 147 2.99 5.05 -10.68
CA TYR A 147 2.71 3.71 -10.16
C TYR A 147 3.82 3.27 -9.20
N VAL A 148 3.45 2.90 -7.97
CA VAL A 148 4.39 2.44 -6.96
C VAL A 148 4.40 0.93 -6.91
N GLU A 149 5.50 0.35 -7.35
CA GLU A 149 5.72 -1.08 -7.44
C GLU A 149 6.64 -1.57 -6.31
N SER A 150 6.33 -2.75 -5.78
CA SER A 150 7.13 -3.40 -4.75
C SER A 150 6.92 -4.89 -4.86
N PHE A 151 7.96 -5.66 -4.57
CA PHE A 151 7.89 -7.12 -4.58
C PHE A 151 6.76 -7.65 -3.68
N THR A 152 6.17 -8.77 -4.07
CA THR A 152 5.05 -9.39 -3.34
C THR A 152 5.43 -9.70 -1.90
N TYR A 153 6.64 -10.19 -1.65
CA TYR A 153 7.13 -10.45 -0.29
C TYR A 153 7.20 -9.16 0.55
N ALA A 154 7.66 -8.05 -0.04
CA ALA A 154 7.79 -6.78 0.66
C ALA A 154 6.42 -6.28 1.12
N ARG A 155 5.41 -6.42 0.25
CA ARG A 155 4.02 -6.07 0.56
C ARG A 155 3.42 -6.98 1.61
N LEU A 156 3.67 -8.29 1.53
CA LEU A 156 3.25 -9.28 2.52
C LEU A 156 3.79 -8.89 3.90
N LEU A 157 5.11 -8.74 4.03
CA LEU A 157 5.77 -8.40 5.29
C LEU A 157 5.23 -7.08 5.87
N ARG A 158 5.19 -6.01 5.08
CA ARG A 158 4.63 -4.72 5.53
C ARG A 158 3.17 -4.84 5.96
N ARG A 159 2.34 -5.58 5.21
CA ARG A 159 0.90 -5.75 5.54
C ARG A 159 0.73 -6.58 6.81
N MET A 160 1.47 -7.67 6.96
CA MET A 160 1.41 -8.54 8.14
C MET A 160 1.74 -7.77 9.41
N TYR A 161 2.92 -7.17 9.48
CA TYR A 161 3.34 -6.43 10.68
C TYR A 161 2.41 -5.25 10.99
N ARG A 162 1.95 -4.51 9.96
CA ARG A 162 0.95 -3.46 10.16
C ARG A 162 -0.35 -4.02 10.73
N ASN A 163 -0.92 -5.05 10.10
CA ASN A 163 -2.23 -5.57 10.47
C ASN A 163 -2.22 -6.27 11.84
N MET A 164 -1.13 -6.95 12.19
CA MET A 164 -0.95 -7.51 13.53
C MET A 164 -1.00 -6.42 14.61
N ASN A 165 -0.36 -5.27 14.35
CA ASN A 165 -0.30 -4.15 15.31
C ASN A 165 -1.57 -3.28 15.32
N GLU A 166 -2.26 -3.14 14.19
CA GLU A 166 -3.37 -2.17 14.04
C GLU A 166 -4.77 -2.78 13.96
N ARG A 167 -4.92 -4.04 13.51
CA ARG A 167 -6.23 -4.59 13.09
C ARG A 167 -6.61 -5.91 13.75
N TYR A 168 -5.66 -6.84 13.91
CA TYR A 168 -5.96 -8.23 14.30
C TYR A 168 -5.46 -8.62 15.69
N LYS A 169 -5.27 -7.64 16.60
CA LYS A 169 -4.87 -7.92 18.00
C LYS A 169 -3.68 -8.90 18.08
N ALA A 170 -2.67 -8.68 17.24
CA ALA A 170 -1.49 -9.53 17.11
C ALA A 170 -1.70 -10.97 16.58
N ASP A 171 -2.82 -11.30 15.91
CA ASP A 171 -3.00 -12.59 15.22
C ASP A 171 -2.25 -12.60 13.86
N PRO A 172 -1.12 -13.34 13.75
CA PRO A 172 -0.35 -13.41 12.52
C PRO A 172 -1.02 -14.23 11.42
N LEU A 173 -1.81 -15.26 11.79
CA LEU A 173 -2.50 -16.13 10.84
C LEU A 173 -3.63 -15.37 10.14
N ALA A 174 -4.42 -14.60 10.89
CA ALA A 174 -5.45 -13.73 10.30
C ALA A 174 -4.82 -12.66 9.38
N ALA A 175 -3.72 -12.05 9.80
CA ALA A 175 -3.01 -11.06 8.98
C ALA A 175 -2.45 -11.67 7.68
N PHE A 176 -1.92 -12.89 7.76
CA PHE A 176 -1.43 -13.64 6.62
C PHE A 176 -2.55 -14.02 5.65
N LYS A 177 -3.64 -14.63 6.13
CA LYS A 177 -4.84 -14.96 5.33
C LYS A 177 -5.38 -13.74 4.59
N ASN A 178 -5.46 -12.59 5.29
CA ASN A 178 -5.94 -11.34 4.72
C ASN A 178 -5.08 -10.79 3.56
N PHE A 179 -3.79 -11.13 3.49
CA PHE A 179 -2.97 -10.71 2.35
C PHE A 179 -3.39 -11.45 1.07
N PHE A 180 -3.57 -12.78 1.14
CA PHE A 180 -3.92 -13.59 -0.03
C PHE A 180 -5.28 -13.21 -0.64
N THR A 181 -6.26 -12.85 0.20
CA THR A 181 -7.56 -12.37 -0.30
C THR A 181 -7.44 -11.09 -1.14
N THR A 182 -6.37 -10.31 -0.98
CA THR A 182 -6.13 -9.08 -1.76
C THR A 182 -5.28 -9.25 -3.00
N LEU A 183 -4.60 -10.40 -3.18
CA LEU A 183 -3.71 -10.62 -4.32
C LEU A 183 -4.46 -10.66 -5.65
N HIS A 184 -5.61 -11.32 -5.69
CA HIS A 184 -6.39 -11.38 -6.93
C HIS A 184 -6.93 -9.99 -7.30
N ALA A 185 -7.49 -9.22 -6.35
CA ALA A 185 -7.88 -7.83 -6.62
C ALA A 185 -6.69 -6.99 -7.09
N HIS A 186 -5.50 -7.17 -6.50
CA HIS A 186 -4.31 -6.50 -6.98
C HIS A 186 -4.01 -6.83 -8.45
N ASN A 187 -3.98 -8.12 -8.81
CA ASN A 187 -3.60 -8.57 -10.15
C ASN A 187 -4.60 -8.15 -11.23
N HIS A 188 -5.89 -8.05 -10.90
CA HIS A 188 -6.94 -7.77 -11.88
C HIS A 188 -7.40 -6.31 -11.90
N LEU A 189 -7.28 -5.58 -10.78
CA LEU A 189 -7.88 -4.24 -10.63
C LEU A 189 -6.83 -3.15 -10.36
N ILE A 190 -5.68 -3.51 -9.78
CA ILE A 190 -4.65 -2.53 -9.37
C ILE A 190 -3.44 -2.52 -10.30
N SER A 191 -2.83 -3.67 -10.58
CA SER A 191 -1.65 -3.77 -11.44
C SER A 191 -1.87 -3.27 -12.88
N PRO A 192 -3.07 -3.36 -13.50
CA PRO A 192 -3.27 -2.82 -14.84
C PRO A 192 -3.06 -1.29 -14.93
N GLN A 193 -3.23 -0.54 -13.82
CA GLN A 193 -2.98 0.91 -13.80
C GLN A 193 -1.52 1.27 -14.15
N LYS A 194 -0.59 0.31 -14.03
CA LYS A 194 0.82 0.45 -14.44
C LYS A 194 0.95 0.82 -15.93
N LEU A 195 0.05 0.35 -16.78
CA LEU A 195 0.08 0.60 -18.22
C LEU A 195 -0.09 2.07 -18.59
N ASN A 196 -0.79 2.83 -17.73
CA ASN A 196 -1.04 4.26 -17.93
C ASN A 196 -0.09 5.14 -17.11
N ALA A 197 0.91 4.55 -16.45
CA ALA A 197 1.81 5.28 -15.58
C ALA A 197 2.83 6.10 -16.38
N SER A 198 2.91 7.40 -16.08
CA SER A 198 3.98 8.28 -16.56
C SER A 198 5.34 7.90 -15.95
N TYR A 199 5.34 7.35 -14.74
CA TYR A 199 6.54 6.88 -14.05
C TYR A 199 6.23 5.69 -13.15
N ILE A 200 7.15 4.73 -13.05
CA ILE A 200 7.09 3.62 -12.10
C ILE A 200 8.17 3.81 -11.05
N VAL A 201 7.79 3.82 -9.78
CA VAL A 201 8.70 3.92 -8.63
C VAL A 201 8.82 2.57 -7.97
N HIS A 202 10.04 2.04 -7.85
CA HIS A 202 10.29 0.76 -7.20
C HIS A 202 10.68 0.96 -5.75
N THR A 203 9.91 0.37 -4.82
CA THR A 203 10.22 0.43 -3.40
C THR A 203 10.85 -0.86 -2.89
N SER A 204 11.93 -0.69 -2.12
CA SER A 204 12.60 -1.77 -1.43
C SER A 204 12.04 -2.00 -0.03
N TYR A 205 12.20 -3.21 0.49
CA TYR A 205 11.89 -3.52 1.87
C TYR A 205 13.14 -3.50 2.74
N ASN A 206 13.06 -2.86 3.90
CA ASN A 206 14.12 -2.85 4.90
C ASN A 206 13.58 -3.53 6.18
N PHE A 207 14.14 -4.70 6.50
CA PHE A 207 13.70 -5.49 7.65
C PHE A 207 14.13 -4.84 8.98
N ASP A 208 15.32 -4.24 9.05
CA ASP A 208 15.81 -3.53 10.25
C ASP A 208 14.87 -2.40 10.68
N GLN A 209 14.35 -1.63 9.71
CA GLN A 209 13.34 -0.60 9.98
C GLN A 209 12.04 -1.19 10.53
N THR A 210 11.68 -2.40 10.12
CA THR A 210 10.50 -3.10 10.63
C THR A 210 10.71 -3.56 12.07
N ILE A 211 11.90 -4.12 12.37
CA ILE A 211 12.29 -4.48 13.74
C ILE A 211 12.17 -3.27 14.66
N GLN A 212 12.75 -2.13 14.26
CA GLN A 212 12.73 -0.91 15.05
C GLN A 212 11.31 -0.35 15.22
N ARG A 213 10.54 -0.26 14.12
CA ARG A 213 9.20 0.34 14.13
C ARG A 213 8.20 -0.43 14.99
N PHE A 214 8.27 -1.76 14.95
CA PHE A 214 7.32 -2.63 15.65
C PHE A 214 7.92 -3.30 16.89
N HIS A 215 9.12 -2.89 17.31
CA HIS A 215 9.84 -3.42 18.47
C HIS A 215 9.89 -4.96 18.47
N LEU A 216 10.20 -5.55 17.31
CA LEU A 216 10.15 -7.00 17.13
C LEU A 216 11.18 -7.69 18.02
N GLN A 217 10.72 -8.67 18.79
CA GLN A 217 11.56 -9.55 19.59
C GLN A 217 11.98 -10.75 18.75
N LYS A 218 13.24 -11.17 18.91
CA LYS A 218 13.69 -12.45 18.35
C LYS A 218 13.04 -13.59 19.15
N SER A 219 12.70 -14.68 18.47
CA SER A 219 12.26 -15.90 19.16
C SER A 219 13.43 -16.55 19.91
N GLU A 220 13.13 -17.16 21.05
CA GLU A 220 14.05 -18.07 21.74
C GLU A 220 14.05 -19.47 21.11
N THR A 221 13.05 -19.78 20.28
CA THR A 221 13.10 -20.98 19.45
C THR A 221 14.26 -20.82 18.46
N GLY A 222 15.20 -21.78 18.49
CA GLY A 222 16.36 -21.79 17.60
C GLY A 222 15.97 -21.72 16.12
N TYR A 223 16.96 -21.48 15.26
CA TYR A 223 16.73 -21.38 13.81
C TYR A 223 16.22 -22.72 13.25
N PRO A 224 14.99 -22.80 12.70
CA PRO A 224 14.44 -24.05 12.22
C PRO A 224 15.11 -24.49 10.91
N GLU A 225 15.19 -25.80 10.69
CA GLU A 225 15.47 -26.34 9.36
C GLU A 225 14.21 -26.18 8.51
N PHE A 226 14.31 -25.32 7.50
CA PHE A 226 13.19 -25.01 6.61
C PHE A 226 13.03 -26.09 5.54
N GLU A 227 11.83 -26.66 5.43
CA GLU A 227 11.47 -27.54 4.29
C GLU A 227 11.40 -26.74 2.99
N PHE A 228 10.88 -25.52 3.08
CA PHE A 228 10.90 -24.54 2.00
C PHE A 228 11.51 -23.24 2.52
N ASN A 229 12.59 -22.78 1.87
CA ASN A 229 13.26 -21.54 2.23
C ASN A 229 13.40 -20.64 1.00
N TYR A 230 12.71 -19.51 1.00
CA TYR A 230 12.84 -18.48 -0.01
C TYR A 230 13.66 -17.31 0.54
N ARG A 231 14.89 -17.18 0.03
CA ARG A 231 15.80 -16.11 0.41
C ARG A 231 15.41 -14.81 -0.29
N LEU A 232 14.93 -13.84 0.49
CA LEU A 232 14.51 -12.51 -0.01
C LEU A 232 15.70 -11.62 -0.38
N ASN A 233 16.78 -11.75 0.38
CA ASN A 233 18.07 -11.10 0.18
C ASN A 233 19.13 -11.85 1.00
N SER A 234 20.39 -11.39 0.98
CA SER A 234 21.49 -12.05 1.70
C SER A 234 21.20 -12.34 3.18
N ASN A 235 20.34 -11.54 3.82
CA ASN A 235 20.15 -11.56 5.26
C ASN A 235 18.72 -11.89 5.68
N THR A 236 17.76 -12.02 4.77
CA THR A 236 16.34 -12.19 5.12
C THR A 236 15.77 -13.35 4.33
N SER A 237 15.08 -14.27 5.02
CA SER A 237 14.41 -15.38 4.38
C SER A 237 13.02 -15.59 4.96
N ILE A 238 12.14 -16.14 4.15
CA ILE A 238 10.83 -16.63 4.57
C ILE A 238 10.77 -18.10 4.25
N GLY A 239 10.08 -18.87 5.09
CA GLY A 239 9.98 -20.28 4.85
C GLY A 239 8.84 -20.94 5.58
N ILE A 240 8.56 -22.16 5.14
CA ILE A 240 7.66 -23.09 5.81
C ILE A 240 8.50 -24.25 6.33
N TYR A 241 8.21 -24.68 7.55
CA TYR A 241 8.85 -25.83 8.18
C TYR A 241 7.83 -26.58 9.03
N GLU A 242 8.07 -27.86 9.31
CA GLU A 242 7.19 -28.64 10.17
C GLU A 242 7.69 -28.64 11.63
N ARG A 243 6.78 -28.44 12.59
CA ARG A 243 7.05 -28.58 14.02
C ARG A 243 5.95 -29.41 14.66
N SER A 244 6.32 -30.58 15.17
CA SER A 244 5.39 -31.51 15.84
C SER A 244 4.15 -31.87 15.00
N GLY A 245 4.33 -32.13 13.70
CA GLY A 245 3.21 -32.47 12.80
C GLY A 245 2.38 -31.28 12.32
N THR A 246 2.76 -30.04 12.67
CA THR A 246 2.08 -28.83 12.22
C THR A 246 3.00 -28.02 11.32
N PRO A 247 2.54 -27.55 10.14
CA PRO A 247 3.32 -26.63 9.33
C PRO A 247 3.35 -25.23 9.95
N HIS A 248 4.50 -24.60 9.91
CA HIS A 248 4.77 -23.28 10.46
C HIS A 248 5.30 -22.35 9.38
N PHE A 249 4.77 -21.13 9.32
CA PHE A 249 5.38 -20.05 8.55
C PHE A 249 6.31 -19.25 9.45
N ALA A 250 7.55 -19.04 9.00
CA ALA A 250 8.50 -18.22 9.72
C ALA A 250 9.23 -17.21 8.83
N ILE A 251 9.60 -16.10 9.46
CA ILE A 251 10.44 -15.06 8.88
C ILE A 251 11.73 -14.96 9.68
N SER A 252 12.85 -15.11 8.99
CA SER A 252 14.17 -14.98 9.58
C SER A 252 14.94 -13.78 9.01
N HIS A 253 15.69 -13.11 9.87
CA HIS A 253 16.61 -12.04 9.49
C HIS A 253 17.92 -12.18 10.28
N GLN A 254 19.07 -12.16 9.60
CA GLN A 254 20.40 -12.34 10.20
C GLN A 254 20.47 -13.57 11.12
N ASN A 255 19.93 -14.71 10.65
CA ASN A 255 19.85 -15.98 11.40
C ASN A 255 19.02 -15.94 12.70
N ASN A 256 18.20 -14.90 12.91
CA ASN A 256 17.24 -14.83 14.01
C ASN A 256 15.81 -14.94 13.46
N VAL A 257 14.93 -15.63 14.19
CA VAL A 257 13.51 -15.73 13.84
C VAL A 257 12.74 -14.58 14.47
N TYR A 258 11.99 -13.82 13.67
CA TYR A 258 11.21 -12.65 14.11
C TYR A 258 9.70 -12.82 13.95
N LEU A 259 9.27 -13.92 13.31
CA LEU A 259 7.89 -14.34 13.26
C LEU A 259 7.86 -15.85 13.07
N ASP A 260 7.01 -16.52 13.82
CA ASP A 260 6.80 -17.97 13.75
C ASP A 260 5.37 -18.28 14.22
N PHE A 261 4.55 -18.84 13.34
CA PHE A 261 3.19 -19.27 13.67
C PHE A 261 2.76 -20.48 12.85
N GLY A 262 1.95 -21.34 13.48
CA GLY A 262 1.35 -22.48 12.81
C GLY A 262 0.32 -22.06 11.76
N ILE A 263 0.32 -22.73 10.62
CA ILE A 263 -0.70 -22.61 9.58
C ILE A 263 -1.52 -23.90 9.53
N ASN A 264 -2.82 -23.81 9.23
CA ASN A 264 -3.66 -24.99 9.05
C ASN A 264 -3.47 -25.59 7.65
N ASP A 265 -3.77 -26.88 7.48
CA ASP A 265 -3.52 -27.62 6.23
C ASP A 265 -4.14 -26.98 4.98
N GLU A 266 -5.37 -26.47 5.10
CA GLU A 266 -6.08 -25.79 4.00
C GLU A 266 -5.32 -24.54 3.49
N LEU A 267 -4.68 -23.81 4.40
CA LEU A 267 -3.88 -22.65 4.04
C LEU A 267 -2.49 -23.07 3.55
N ALA A 268 -1.91 -24.11 4.15
CA ALA A 268 -0.64 -24.67 3.72
C ALA A 268 -0.68 -25.01 2.22
N GLU A 269 -1.73 -25.70 1.75
CA GLU A 269 -1.93 -25.98 0.32
C GLU A 269 -2.00 -24.71 -0.55
N LYS A 270 -2.75 -23.68 -0.12
CA LYS A 270 -2.84 -22.40 -0.83
C LYS A 270 -1.52 -21.61 -0.83
N THR A 271 -0.61 -21.89 0.10
CA THR A 271 0.67 -21.19 0.25
C THR A 271 1.91 -21.98 -0.18
N ARG A 272 1.75 -23.26 -0.53
CA ARG A 272 2.85 -24.11 -1.06
C ARG A 272 3.41 -23.56 -2.37
N PHE A 273 2.60 -22.83 -3.13
CA PHE A 273 3.01 -22.15 -4.36
C PHE A 273 2.66 -20.67 -4.28
N ILE A 274 3.48 -19.89 -3.58
CA ILE A 274 3.41 -18.43 -3.66
C ILE A 274 4.43 -17.98 -4.70
N ASP A 275 3.93 -17.52 -5.84
CA ASP A 275 4.75 -16.79 -6.80
C ASP A 275 5.07 -15.41 -6.19
N PHE A 276 6.28 -15.29 -5.61
CA PHE A 276 6.78 -14.01 -5.11
C PHE A 276 7.23 -13.06 -6.23
N GLY A 277 7.07 -13.47 -7.50
CA GLY A 277 7.59 -12.83 -8.69
C GLY A 277 9.08 -13.12 -8.87
N SER A 278 9.52 -13.28 -10.12
CA SER A 278 10.95 -13.21 -10.46
C SER A 278 11.46 -11.79 -10.24
N CYS A 279 12.66 -11.68 -9.67
CA CYS A 279 13.41 -10.45 -9.40
C CYS A 279 13.46 -9.48 -10.58
#